data_AF-A0A2V8PDA7-F1
#
_entry.id   AF-A0A2V8PDA7-F1
#
_cell.length_a   1.000
_cell.length_b   1.000
_cell.length_c   1.000
_cell.angle_alpha   90.00
_cell.angle_beta   90.00
_cell.angle_gamma   90.00
#
_symmetry.space_group_name_H-M   'P 1'
#
loop_
_entity.id
_entity.type
_entity.pdbx_description
1 polymer ?
#
loop_
_entity_poly.entity_id
_entity_poly.type
_entity_poly.pdbx_seq_one_letter_code
_entity_poly.pdbx_strand_id
1 'polypeptide(L)'
;MIALELHAHQIFPDTLDQLLRLAADVFIFGSAIFGTLLATYTGVLIGATAIPAWFLHRTLLPIHFGTAGLGSAAAVLELLGYRIPALNFLGFYAAGVESALLVWLSVDKHGAADRAIHEHGSGWLIRIGEVLNGPLAIVLRLLGQVPLAALSFLIGALVSRVGWIAVGKVSGSDPESVFAAERY
;
A
#
# COMPACT_ATOMS: atom_id res chain seq x y z
N MET A 1 -24.77 -51.63 19.77
CA MET A 1 -23.83 -50.67 20.41
C MET A 1 -22.73 -50.17 19.48
N ILE A 2 -22.18 -50.99 18.57
CA ILE A 2 -21.08 -50.57 17.67
C ILE A 2 -21.49 -49.49 16.64
N ALA A 3 -22.73 -49.48 16.14
CA ALA A 3 -23.19 -48.48 15.17
C ALA A 3 -23.38 -47.07 15.75
N LEU A 4 -23.68 -46.94 17.05
CA LEU A 4 -23.89 -45.64 17.71
C LEU A 4 -22.55 -44.95 17.99
N GLU A 5 -21.51 -45.72 18.36
CA GLU A 5 -20.18 -45.17 18.59
C GLU A 5 -19.50 -44.72 17.30
N LEU A 6 -19.68 -45.44 16.19
CA LEU A 6 -19.20 -45.02 14.86
C LEU A 6 -19.91 -43.75 14.36
N HIS A 7 -21.22 -43.62 14.62
CA HIS A 7 -21.96 -42.41 14.26
C HIS A 7 -21.56 -41.21 15.11
N ALA A 8 -21.35 -41.40 16.43
CA ALA A 8 -20.81 -40.36 17.30
C ALA A 8 -19.39 -39.94 16.86
N HIS A 9 -18.49 -40.90 16.59
CA HIS A 9 -17.13 -40.59 16.14
C HIS A 9 -17.05 -39.95 14.75
N GLN A 10 -18.07 -40.05 13.88
CA GLN A 10 -18.11 -39.32 12.61
C GLN A 10 -18.77 -37.94 12.74
N ILE A 11 -19.78 -37.78 13.59
CA ILE A 11 -20.50 -36.50 13.74
C ILE A 11 -19.69 -35.48 14.56
N PHE A 12 -19.00 -35.92 15.62
CA PHE A 12 -18.19 -35.03 16.46
C PHE A 12 -17.03 -34.34 15.71
N PRO A 13 -16.21 -35.02 14.89
CA PRO A 13 -15.18 -34.34 14.10
C PRO A 13 -15.78 -33.43 13.02
N ASP A 14 -16.88 -33.82 12.37
CA ASP A 14 -17.50 -33.01 11.31
C ASP A 14 -18.07 -31.68 11.85
N THR A 15 -18.70 -31.72 13.03
CA THR A 15 -19.25 -30.52 13.68
C THR A 15 -18.15 -29.58 14.18
N LEU A 16 -17.07 -30.15 14.74
CA LEU A 16 -15.92 -29.39 15.22
C LEU A 16 -15.13 -28.78 14.06
N ASP A 17 -14.93 -29.51 12.97
CA ASP A 17 -14.30 -29.01 11.75
C ASP A 17 -15.10 -27.86 11.12
N GLN A 18 -16.43 -27.95 11.12
CA GLN A 18 -17.29 -26.88 10.65
C GLN A 18 -17.21 -25.63 11.53
N LEU A 19 -17.17 -25.79 12.86
CA LEU A 19 -16.98 -24.69 13.80
C LEU A 19 -15.60 -24.03 13.60
N LEU A 20 -14.54 -24.83 13.43
CA LEU A 20 -13.18 -24.34 13.18
C LEU A 20 -13.08 -23.59 11.85
N ARG A 21 -13.72 -24.09 10.78
CA ARG A 21 -13.79 -23.39 9.49
C ARG A 21 -14.51 -22.07 9.61
N LEU A 22 -15.67 -22.03 10.26
CA LEU A 22 -16.42 -20.79 10.48
C LEU A 22 -15.59 -19.79 11.29
N ALA A 23 -14.94 -20.24 12.36
CA ALA A 23 -14.07 -19.38 13.16
C ALA A 23 -12.90 -18.86 12.31
N ALA A 24 -12.23 -19.72 11.54
CA ALA A 24 -11.13 -19.33 10.65
C ALA A 24 -11.59 -18.30 9.62
N ASP A 25 -12.74 -18.50 8.98
CA ASP A 25 -13.30 -17.56 8.01
C ASP A 25 -13.56 -16.20 8.66
N VAL A 26 -14.17 -16.17 9.85
CA VAL A 26 -14.40 -14.94 10.61
C VAL A 26 -13.08 -14.23 10.94
N PHE A 27 -12.05 -14.97 11.38
CA PHE A 27 -10.73 -14.40 11.67
C PHE A 27 -10.03 -13.91 10.40
N ILE A 28 -10.13 -14.61 9.28
CA ILE A 28 -9.57 -14.21 7.99
C ILE A 28 -10.24 -12.90 7.54
N PHE A 29 -11.57 -12.84 7.52
CA PHE A 29 -12.31 -11.63 7.17
C PHE A 29 -11.98 -10.46 8.11
N GLY A 30 -11.95 -10.72 9.42
CA GLY A 30 -11.55 -9.73 10.41
C GLY A 30 -10.15 -9.19 10.12
N SER A 31 -9.17 -10.07 9.92
CA SER A 31 -7.79 -9.69 9.63
C SER A 31 -7.66 -8.87 8.34
N ALA A 32 -8.44 -9.17 7.31
CA ALA A 32 -8.43 -8.43 6.05
C ALA A 32 -8.98 -7.00 6.24
N ILE A 33 -10.07 -6.84 6.99
CA ILE A 33 -10.65 -5.53 7.29
C ILE A 33 -9.68 -4.70 8.12
N PHE A 34 -9.22 -5.23 9.26
CA PHE A 34 -8.31 -4.53 10.15
C PHE A 34 -6.95 -4.25 9.48
N GLY A 35 -6.45 -5.18 8.67
CA GLY A 35 -5.24 -4.98 7.86
C GLY A 35 -5.37 -3.83 6.87
N THR A 36 -6.53 -3.71 6.20
CA THR A 36 -6.81 -2.61 5.28
C THR A 36 -6.88 -1.27 6.01
N LEU A 37 -7.58 -1.22 7.16
CA LEU A 37 -7.64 -0.02 7.99
C LEU A 37 -6.24 0.39 8.49
N LEU A 38 -5.46 -0.57 8.96
CA LEU A 38 -4.10 -0.32 9.45
C LEU A 38 -3.16 0.16 8.32
N ALA A 39 -3.29 -0.40 7.11
CA ALA A 39 -2.47 -0.01 5.97
C ALA A 39 -2.73 1.44 5.53
N THR A 40 -3.97 1.91 5.61
CA THR A 40 -4.35 3.29 5.25
C THR A 40 -4.13 4.31 6.38
N TYR A 41 -4.10 3.84 7.63
CA TYR A 41 -4.06 4.68 8.82
C TYR A 41 -2.89 5.66 8.84
N THR A 42 -1.69 5.24 8.43
CA THR A 42 -0.52 6.13 8.36
C THR A 42 -0.74 7.28 7.38
N GLY A 43 -1.34 7.02 6.22
CA GLY A 43 -1.66 8.06 5.25
C GLY A 43 -2.67 9.07 5.81
N VAL A 44 -3.67 8.61 6.57
CA VAL A 44 -4.65 9.46 7.24
C VAL A 44 -3.99 10.34 8.30
N LEU A 45 -3.15 9.76 9.17
CA LEU A 45 -2.47 10.51 10.22
C LEU A 45 -1.58 11.63 9.65
N ILE A 46 -0.84 11.33 8.59
CA ILE A 46 0.05 12.28 7.93
C ILE A 46 -0.78 13.38 7.23
N GLY A 47 -1.84 12.99 6.51
CA GLY A 47 -2.72 13.94 5.81
C GLY A 47 -3.56 14.84 6.72
N ALA A 48 -3.76 14.45 7.99
CA ALA A 48 -4.49 15.24 8.98
C ALA A 48 -3.64 16.30 9.70
N THR A 49 -2.38 16.49 9.29
CA THR A 49 -1.49 17.52 9.85
C THR A 49 -1.56 18.84 9.07
N ALA A 50 -1.05 19.91 9.68
CA ALA A 50 -0.93 21.23 9.03
C ALA A 50 0.28 21.35 8.09
N ILE A 51 0.98 20.26 7.78
CA ILE A 51 2.15 20.30 6.89
C ILE A 51 1.64 20.43 5.45
N PRO A 52 2.03 21.48 4.69
CA PRO A 52 1.37 21.86 3.44
C PRO A 52 1.32 20.74 2.41
N ALA A 53 2.48 20.12 2.15
CA ALA A 53 2.58 19.02 1.18
C ALA A 53 1.72 17.80 1.56
N TRP A 54 1.49 17.54 2.85
CA TRP A 54 0.67 16.41 3.29
C TRP A 54 -0.81 16.75 3.28
N PHE A 55 -1.17 17.96 3.73
CA PHE A 55 -2.55 18.42 3.79
C PHE A 55 -3.19 18.53 2.41
N LEU A 56 -2.45 19.04 1.42
CA LEU A 56 -2.92 19.14 0.03
C LEU A 56 -3.17 17.76 -0.58
N HIS A 57 -2.40 16.76 -0.17
CA HIS A 57 -2.51 15.38 -0.68
C HIS A 57 -3.28 14.45 0.27
N ARG A 58 -4.05 15.00 1.22
CA ARG A 58 -4.77 14.23 2.27
C ARG A 58 -5.72 13.15 1.72
N THR A 59 -6.22 13.32 0.50
CA THR A 59 -7.09 12.33 -0.15
C THR A 59 -6.28 11.19 -0.80
N LEU A 60 -5.07 11.48 -1.28
CA LEU A 60 -4.22 10.48 -1.93
C LEU A 60 -3.39 9.66 -0.95
N LEU A 61 -2.90 10.29 0.12
CA LEU A 61 -2.00 9.64 1.07
C LEU A 61 -2.59 8.35 1.66
N PRO A 62 -3.86 8.29 2.10
CA PRO A 62 -4.44 7.03 2.56
C PRO A 62 -4.46 5.94 1.49
N ILE A 63 -4.78 6.31 0.24
CA ILE A 63 -4.80 5.39 -0.90
C ILE A 63 -3.40 4.85 -1.12
N HIS A 64 -2.41 5.74 -1.25
CA HIS A 64 -0.99 5.42 -1.44
C HIS A 64 -0.44 4.45 -0.39
N PHE A 65 -0.61 4.78 0.90
CA PHE A 65 -0.12 3.91 1.97
C PHE A 65 -0.86 2.56 2.01
N GLY A 66 -2.16 2.56 1.70
CA GLY A 66 -2.97 1.36 1.59
C GLY A 66 -2.51 0.43 0.48
N THR A 67 -2.33 0.96 -0.73
CA THR A 67 -1.90 0.20 -1.92
C THR A 67 -0.46 -0.26 -1.83
N ALA A 68 0.45 0.60 -1.36
CA ALA A 68 1.82 0.23 -1.06
C ALA A 68 1.88 -0.87 0.02
N GLY A 69 1.01 -0.82 1.05
CA GLY A 69 0.89 -1.87 2.07
C GLY A 69 0.44 -3.21 1.49
N LEU A 70 -0.64 -3.21 0.70
CA LEU A 70 -1.19 -4.39 0.03
C LEU A 70 -0.18 -5.01 -0.95
N GLY A 71 0.45 -4.19 -1.79
CA GLY A 71 1.46 -4.65 -2.74
C GLY A 71 2.73 -5.15 -2.05
N SER A 72 3.12 -4.57 -0.90
CA SER A 72 4.24 -5.07 -0.10
C SER A 72 3.94 -6.44 0.50
N ALA A 73 2.74 -6.66 1.01
CA ALA A 73 2.32 -7.97 1.52
C ALA A 73 2.33 -9.03 0.41
N ALA A 74 1.81 -8.68 -0.78
CA ALA A 74 1.85 -9.56 -1.94
C ALA A 74 3.30 -9.87 -2.38
N ALA A 75 4.15 -8.85 -2.46
CA ALA A 75 5.55 -8.98 -2.85
C ALA A 75 6.35 -9.87 -1.88
N VAL A 76 6.14 -9.75 -0.57
CA VAL A 76 6.78 -10.64 0.41
C VAL A 76 6.36 -12.09 0.18
N LEU A 77 5.08 -12.36 -0.03
CA LEU A 77 4.60 -13.72 -0.31
C LEU A 77 5.18 -14.26 -1.62
N GLU A 78 5.28 -13.43 -2.66
CA GLU A 78 5.91 -13.81 -3.93
C GLU A 78 7.41 -14.14 -3.77
N LEU A 79 8.13 -13.38 -2.94
CA LEU A 79 9.54 -13.64 -2.62
C LEU A 79 9.73 -14.89 -1.76
N LEU A 80 8.77 -15.23 -0.90
CA LEU A 80 8.73 -16.50 -0.17
C LEU A 80 8.43 -17.71 -1.08
N GLY A 81 8.15 -17.48 -2.36
CA GLY A 81 7.95 -18.52 -3.36
C GLY A 81 6.48 -18.82 -3.68
N TYR A 82 5.52 -18.11 -3.08
CA TYR A 82 4.11 -18.26 -3.41
C TYR A 82 3.82 -17.61 -4.77
N ARG A 83 3.61 -18.44 -5.80
CA ARG A 83 3.35 -18.00 -7.18
C ARG A 83 1.94 -18.32 -7.65
N ILE A 84 0.95 -17.87 -6.88
CA ILE A 84 -0.47 -18.05 -7.23
C ILE A 84 -0.98 -16.86 -8.07
N PRO A 85 -1.94 -17.10 -8.99
CA PRO A 85 -2.49 -16.03 -9.85
C PRO A 85 -3.03 -14.83 -9.07
N ALA A 86 -3.62 -15.08 -7.89
CA ALA A 86 -4.15 -14.03 -7.02
C ALA A 86 -3.08 -13.05 -6.54
N LEU A 87 -1.88 -13.52 -6.17
CA LEU A 87 -0.78 -12.64 -5.75
C LEU A 87 -0.28 -11.79 -6.90
N ASN A 88 -0.14 -12.40 -8.09
CA ASN A 88 0.29 -11.67 -9.27
C ASN A 88 -0.72 -10.59 -9.68
N PHE A 89 -2.03 -10.89 -9.55
CA PHE A 89 -3.09 -9.90 -9.75
C PHE A 89 -2.98 -8.75 -8.75
N LEU A 90 -2.84 -9.04 -7.45
CA LEU A 90 -2.66 -8.00 -6.43
C LEU A 90 -1.42 -7.14 -6.68
N GLY A 91 -0.34 -7.77 -7.16
CA GLY A 91 0.89 -7.09 -7.53
C GLY A 91 0.74 -6.16 -8.74
N PHE A 92 0.01 -6.58 -9.78
CA PHE A 92 -0.35 -5.70 -10.90
C PHE A 92 -1.30 -4.58 -10.47
N TYR A 93 -2.30 -4.90 -9.65
CA TYR A 93 -3.25 -3.93 -9.14
C TYR A 93 -2.55 -2.84 -8.33
N ALA A 94 -1.73 -3.22 -7.35
CA ALA A 94 -0.98 -2.27 -6.52
C ALA A 94 -0.05 -1.41 -7.39
N ALA A 95 0.78 -2.02 -8.23
CA ALA A 95 1.69 -1.26 -9.10
C ALA A 95 0.94 -0.36 -10.09
N GLY A 96 -0.24 -0.76 -10.56
CA GLY A 96 -1.12 0.04 -11.40
C GLY A 96 -1.65 1.28 -10.70
N VAL A 97 -2.15 1.13 -9.46
CA VAL A 97 -2.62 2.29 -8.67
C VAL A 97 -1.48 3.25 -8.36
N GLU A 98 -0.32 2.74 -7.94
CA GLU A 98 0.88 3.57 -7.68
C GLU A 98 1.33 4.32 -8.94
N SER A 99 1.26 3.67 -10.11
CA SER A 99 1.55 4.34 -11.38
C SER A 99 0.56 5.46 -11.70
N ALA A 100 -0.73 5.26 -11.41
CA ALA A 100 -1.75 6.28 -11.59
C ALA A 100 -1.55 7.45 -10.61
N LEU A 101 -1.20 7.17 -9.36
CA LEU A 101 -0.87 8.18 -8.34
C LEU A 101 0.35 9.01 -8.75
N LEU A 102 1.40 8.39 -9.30
CA LEU A 102 2.56 9.08 -9.85
C LEU A 102 2.18 10.05 -10.99
N VAL A 103 1.33 9.59 -11.91
CA VAL A 103 0.83 10.45 -13.01
C VAL A 103 0.02 11.61 -12.45
N TRP A 104 -0.87 11.34 -11.49
CA TRP A 104 -1.68 12.38 -10.87
C TRP A 104 -0.82 13.42 -10.16
N LEU A 105 0.18 12.98 -9.37
CA LEU A 105 1.15 13.86 -8.72
C LEU A 105 1.97 14.69 -9.71
N SER A 106 2.23 14.15 -10.90
CA SER A 106 2.98 14.87 -11.95
C SER A 106 2.14 15.92 -12.68
N VAL A 107 0.81 15.72 -12.73
CA VAL A 107 -0.14 16.61 -13.41
C VAL A 107 -0.68 17.68 -12.46
N ASP A 108 -0.94 17.31 -11.20
CA ASP A 108 -1.57 18.18 -10.22
C ASP A 108 -0.57 19.09 -9.50
N LYS A 109 -0.26 20.21 -10.15
CA LYS A 109 0.69 21.20 -9.63
C LYS A 109 -0.07 22.21 -8.77
N HIS A 110 -0.10 21.99 -7.46
CA HIS A 110 -0.69 22.92 -6.47
C HIS A 110 0.15 24.22 -6.27
N GLY A 111 0.85 24.69 -7.31
CA GLY A 111 1.63 25.93 -7.28
C GLY A 111 2.78 25.90 -6.27
N ALA A 112 2.92 26.99 -5.50
CA ALA A 112 4.04 27.17 -4.56
C ALA A 112 4.12 26.08 -3.47
N ALA A 113 2.99 25.54 -3.04
CA ALA A 113 2.94 24.51 -2.00
C ALA A 113 3.49 23.15 -2.45
N ASP A 114 3.61 22.95 -3.77
CA ASP A 114 4.05 21.70 -4.38
C ASP A 114 5.50 21.77 -4.91
N ARG A 115 6.16 22.92 -4.73
CA ARG A 115 7.58 23.11 -5.10
C ARG A 115 8.49 22.12 -4.39
N ALA A 116 8.18 21.75 -3.14
CA ALA A 116 8.93 20.72 -2.40
C ALA A 116 8.91 19.33 -3.06
N ILE A 117 7.87 19.01 -3.82
CA ILE A 117 7.71 17.76 -4.59
C ILE A 117 8.37 17.86 -5.96
N HIS A 118 8.45 19.06 -6.54
CA HIS A 118 8.85 19.26 -7.94
C HIS A 118 10.27 19.84 -8.14
N GLU A 119 10.70 20.76 -7.28
CA GLU A 119 11.89 21.59 -7.46
C GLU A 119 13.03 21.21 -6.51
N HIS A 120 12.73 20.55 -5.39
CA HIS A 120 13.73 20.19 -4.38
C HIS A 120 14.22 18.74 -4.55
N GLY A 121 15.43 18.45 -4.03
CA GLY A 121 16.02 17.10 -4.03
C GLY A 121 15.13 16.05 -3.35
N SER A 122 14.22 16.46 -2.45
CA SER A 122 13.17 15.62 -1.87
C SER A 122 12.21 15.05 -2.92
N GLY A 123 11.94 15.78 -4.00
CA GLY A 123 11.12 15.34 -5.13
C GLY A 123 11.71 14.17 -5.90
N TRP A 124 13.05 14.05 -5.94
CA TRP A 124 13.71 12.90 -6.55
C TRP A 124 13.47 11.61 -5.76
N LEU A 125 13.41 11.67 -4.43
CA LEU A 125 13.08 10.51 -3.59
C LEU A 125 11.66 10.00 -3.89
N ILE A 126 10.69 10.91 -4.03
CA ILE A 126 9.33 10.55 -4.43
C ILE A 126 9.36 9.90 -5.82
N ARG A 127 9.92 10.56 -6.83
CA ARG A 127 9.93 10.03 -8.21
C ARG A 127 10.59 8.67 -8.31
N ILE A 128 11.74 8.48 -7.65
CA ILE A 128 12.43 7.18 -7.64
C ILE A 128 11.56 6.13 -6.95
N GLY A 129 11.01 6.44 -5.76
CA GLY A 129 10.13 5.52 -5.03
C GLY A 129 8.92 5.10 -5.84
N GLU A 130 8.19 6.06 -6.41
CA GLU A 130 7.00 5.83 -7.22
C GLU A 130 7.29 5.07 -8.53
N VAL A 131 8.40 5.38 -9.21
CA VAL A 131 8.79 4.67 -10.44
C VAL A 131 9.11 3.20 -10.14
N LEU A 132 9.82 2.93 -9.04
CA LEU A 132 10.15 1.58 -8.59
C LEU A 132 8.90 0.79 -8.17
N ASN A 133 7.95 1.46 -7.50
CA ASN A 133 6.75 0.84 -6.95
C ASN A 133 5.66 0.60 -8.01
N GLY A 134 5.56 1.47 -9.00
CA GLY A 134 4.54 1.37 -10.05
C GLY A 134 5.10 0.88 -11.39
N PRO A 135 5.51 1.79 -12.30
CA PRO A 135 5.83 1.46 -13.68
C PRO A 135 6.90 0.37 -13.84
N LEU A 136 7.98 0.44 -13.06
CA LEU A 136 9.06 -0.54 -13.16
C LEU A 136 8.58 -1.92 -12.71
N ALA A 137 7.82 -2.00 -11.60
CA ALA A 137 7.24 -3.25 -11.13
C ALA A 137 6.29 -3.86 -12.18
N ILE A 138 5.47 -3.05 -12.87
CA ILE A 138 4.62 -3.51 -13.97
C ILE A 138 5.45 -4.11 -15.10
N VAL A 139 6.48 -3.39 -15.58
CA VAL A 139 7.34 -3.87 -16.67
C VAL A 139 8.02 -5.19 -16.29
N LEU A 140 8.57 -5.28 -15.08
CA LEU A 140 9.21 -6.51 -14.60
C LEU A 140 8.23 -7.69 -14.52
N ARG A 141 6.98 -7.45 -14.11
CA ARG A 141 5.93 -8.49 -14.12
C ARG A 141 5.57 -8.92 -15.53
N LEU A 142 5.45 -7.99 -16.49
CA LEU A 142 5.16 -8.31 -17.90
C LEU A 142 6.29 -9.13 -18.54
N LEU A 143 7.53 -8.92 -18.11
CA LEU A 143 8.69 -9.72 -18.52
C LEU A 143 8.78 -11.09 -17.81
N GLY A 144 7.80 -11.44 -16.97
CA GLY A 144 7.77 -12.68 -16.19
C GLY A 144 8.73 -12.71 -15.00
N GLN A 145 9.39 -11.60 -14.68
CA GLN A 145 10.38 -11.49 -13.60
C GLN A 145 9.72 -11.14 -12.25
N VAL A 146 8.77 -11.96 -11.81
CA VAL A 146 7.96 -11.73 -10.60
C VAL A 146 8.83 -11.44 -9.35
N PRO A 147 9.91 -12.18 -9.05
CA PRO A 147 10.73 -11.88 -7.88
C PRO A 147 11.43 -10.51 -7.95
N LEU A 148 11.89 -10.11 -9.13
CA LEU A 148 12.50 -8.78 -9.33
C LEU A 148 11.46 -7.68 -9.23
N ALA A 149 10.25 -7.92 -9.74
CA ALA A 149 9.14 -6.98 -9.58
C ALA A 149 8.75 -6.81 -8.11
N ALA A 150 8.66 -7.90 -7.35
CA ALA A 150 8.39 -7.87 -5.92
C ALA A 150 9.48 -7.11 -5.14
N LEU A 151 10.75 -7.33 -5.48
CA LEU A 151 11.87 -6.60 -4.88
C LEU A 151 11.84 -5.11 -5.23
N SER A 152 11.60 -4.78 -6.51
CA SER A 152 11.43 -3.39 -6.98
C SER A 152 10.29 -2.70 -6.24
N PHE A 153 9.15 -3.37 -6.10
CA PHE A 153 7.99 -2.85 -5.38
C PHE A 153 8.34 -2.55 -3.92
N LEU A 154 8.94 -3.50 -3.20
CA LEU A 154 9.31 -3.31 -1.79
C LEU A 154 10.31 -2.16 -1.59
N ILE A 155 11.32 -2.06 -2.46
CA ILE A 155 12.28 -0.96 -2.41
C ILE A 155 11.58 0.37 -2.73
N GLY A 156 10.72 0.39 -3.75
CA GLY A 156 9.94 1.56 -4.13
C GLY A 156 9.03 2.06 -3.03
N ALA A 157 8.24 1.15 -2.42
CA ALA A 157 7.37 1.45 -1.29
C ALA A 157 8.14 2.00 -0.08
N LEU A 158 9.34 1.46 0.21
CA LEU A 158 10.18 1.97 1.30
C LEU A 158 10.73 3.37 0.98
N VAL A 159 11.27 3.56 -0.22
CA VAL A 159 11.82 4.85 -0.66
C VAL A 159 10.73 5.92 -0.70
N SER A 160 9.53 5.59 -1.19
CA SER A 160 8.38 6.49 -1.23
C SER A 160 7.99 6.98 0.16
N ARG A 161 7.96 6.09 1.18
CA ARG A 161 7.71 6.50 2.58
C ARG A 161 8.72 7.53 3.08
N VAL A 162 10.01 7.31 2.81
CA VAL A 162 11.07 8.27 3.18
C VAL A 162 10.93 9.57 2.39
N GLY A 163 10.58 9.49 1.11
CA GLY A 163 10.29 10.63 0.25
C GLY A 163 9.19 11.51 0.82
N TRP A 164 8.05 10.94 1.20
CA TRP A 164 6.92 11.68 1.77
C TRP A 164 7.31 12.40 3.08
N ILE A 165 8.11 11.75 3.93
CA ILE A 165 8.61 12.36 5.16
C ILE A 165 9.56 13.52 4.86
N ALA A 166 10.47 13.34 3.90
CA ALA A 166 11.44 14.37 3.50
C ALA A 166 10.75 15.60 2.88
N VAL A 167 9.80 15.37 1.97
CA VAL A 167 8.97 16.42 1.36
C VAL A 167 8.24 17.23 2.43
N GLY A 168 7.63 16.56 3.41
CA GLY A 168 6.91 17.23 4.49
C GLY A 168 7.81 18.11 5.35
N LYS A 169 9.05 17.68 5.63
CA LYS A 169 10.03 18.50 6.36
C LYS A 169 10.44 19.75 5.58
N VAL A 170 10.68 19.60 4.28
CA VAL A 170 11.07 20.73 3.40
C VAL A 170 9.93 21.72 3.29
N SER A 171 8.71 21.25 3.00
CA SER A 171 7.52 22.10 2.89
C SER A 171 7.15 22.75 4.23
N GLY A 172 7.14 22.01 5.34
CA GLY A 172 6.82 22.59 6.64
C GLY A 172 7.80 23.68 7.11
N SER A 173 9.00 23.75 6.53
CA SER A 173 10.01 24.77 6.85
C SER A 173 9.99 25.96 5.89
N ASP A 174 9.19 25.89 4.81
CA ASP A 174 9.08 26.95 3.81
C ASP A 174 7.84 27.84 4.09
N PRO A 175 8.04 29.10 4.52
CA PRO A 175 6.95 30.02 4.84
C PRO A 175 5.99 30.25 3.67
N GLU A 176 6.49 30.29 2.43
CA GLU A 176 5.63 30.51 1.26
C GLU A 176 4.66 29.35 1.05
N SER A 177 5.13 28.12 1.26
CA SER A 177 4.30 26.92 1.15
C SER A 177 3.25 26.81 2.26
N VAL A 178 3.55 27.29 3.47
CA VAL A 178 2.61 27.32 4.60
C VAL A 178 1.46 28.29 4.35
N PHE A 179 1.76 29.53 3.92
CA PHE A 179 0.72 30.50 3.58
C PHE A 179 -0.08 30.11 2.34
N ALA A 180 0.52 29.36 1.41
CA ALA A 180 -0.19 28.84 0.25
C ALA A 180 -1.21 27.75 0.64
N ALA A 181 -0.92 26.90 1.63
CA ALA A 181 -1.84 25.87 2.09
C ALA A 181 -3.05 26.42 2.85
N GLU A 182 -2.94 27.56 3.56
CA GLU A 182 -4.09 28.21 4.21
C GLU A 182 -5.18 28.69 3.24
N ARG A 183 -4.87 28.77 1.94
CA ARG A 183 -5.82 29.22 0.92
C ARG A 183 -6.76 28.10 0.42
N TYR A 184 -6.62 26.88 0.93
CA TYR A 184 -7.37 25.67 0.54
C TYR A 184 -8.05 25.00 1.74
#